data_AF-A0A259CSH9-F1
#
_entry.id   AF-A0A259CSH9-F1
#
_cell.length_a   1.000
_cell.length_b   1.000
_cell.length_c   1.000
_cell.angle_alpha   90.00
_cell.angle_beta   90.00
_cell.angle_gamma   90.00
#
_symmetry.space_group_name_H-M   'P 1'
#
loop_
_entity.id
_entity.type
_entity.pdbx_description
1 polymer ?
#
loop_
_entity_poly.entity_id
_entity_poly.type
_entity_poly.pdbx_seq_one_letter_code
_entity_poly.pdbx_strand_id
1 'polypeptide(L)'
;GMGRWMVNSPKNLAKLNVAHGVFNDALHVGMEVQYVGARNTEANQRLGGYTIANLTLHSQAIFKNTTFSASVKNLFNKSYAVPAPSFYRLDSFEQDQQNIWLQLTYDFK
;
A
#
# COMPACT_ATOMS: atom_id res chain seq x y z
N GLY A 1 28.93 -17.74 16.56
CA GLY A 1 28.80 -16.28 16.49
C GLY A 1 27.37 -15.94 16.15
N MET A 2 26.77 -14.96 16.82
CA MET A 2 25.36 -14.59 16.56
C MET A 2 25.19 -14.14 15.10
N GLY A 3 24.21 -14.71 14.38
CA GLY A 3 23.94 -14.38 12.99
C GLY A 3 23.56 -12.90 12.84
N ARG A 4 24.28 -12.18 11.97
CA ARG A 4 24.01 -10.76 11.71
C ARG A 4 22.65 -10.64 11.02
N TRP A 5 21.81 -9.72 11.49
CA TRP A 5 20.51 -9.47 10.88
C TRP A 5 20.67 -9.00 9.42
N MET A 6 20.17 -9.81 8.49
CA MET A 6 20.20 -9.57 7.04
C MET A 6 19.58 -8.22 6.66
N VAL A 7 20.21 -7.57 5.69
CA VAL A 7 19.75 -6.31 5.08
C VAL A 7 18.35 -6.51 4.49
N ASN A 8 17.53 -5.46 4.56
CA ASN A 8 16.17 -5.39 4.02
C ASN A 8 15.22 -6.52 4.46
N SER A 9 15.54 -7.24 5.53
CA SER A 9 14.76 -8.37 6.01
C SER A 9 14.00 -7.96 7.28
N PRO A 10 12.69 -7.73 7.28
CA PRO A 10 12.00 -7.37 8.52
C PRO A 10 11.86 -8.61 9.42
N LYS A 11 11.98 -8.46 10.74
CA LYS A 11 11.72 -9.57 11.68
C LYS A 11 10.24 -9.94 11.78
N ASN A 12 9.36 -8.97 11.53
CA ASN A 12 7.91 -9.13 11.58
C ASN A 12 7.32 -8.50 10.32
N LEU A 13 6.42 -9.22 9.67
CA LEU A 13 5.71 -8.79 8.46
C LEU A 13 4.27 -9.29 8.56
N ALA A 14 3.30 -8.41 8.31
CA ALA A 14 1.89 -8.78 8.31
C ALA A 14 1.13 -8.03 7.22
N LYS A 15 0.14 -8.68 6.63
CA LYS A 15 -0.74 -8.09 5.63
C LYS A 15 -2.15 -8.65 5.78
N LEU A 16 -3.13 -7.76 5.82
CA LEU A 16 -4.55 -8.10 5.87
C LEU A 16 -5.26 -7.42 4.72
N ASN A 17 -6.13 -8.17 4.04
CA ASN A 17 -7.02 -7.65 3.01
C ASN A 17 -8.45 -8.06 3.36
N VAL A 18 -9.37 -7.10 3.31
CA VAL A 18 -10.81 -7.31 3.53
C VAL A 18 -11.55 -6.65 2.38
N ALA A 19 -12.55 -7.33 1.84
CA ALA A 19 -13.44 -6.74 0.83
C ALA A 19 -14.88 -7.19 1.09
N HIS A 20 -15.82 -6.27 0.89
CA HIS A 20 -17.24 -6.55 1.06
C HIS A 20 -18.09 -5.67 0.15
N GLY A 21 -19.17 -6.26 -0.39
CA GLY A 21 -20.23 -5.52 -1.06
C GLY A 21 -21.20 -4.93 -0.06
N VAL A 22 -21.58 -3.67 -0.26
CA VAL A 22 -22.56 -2.93 0.54
C VAL A 22 -23.62 -2.33 -0.39
N PHE A 23 -24.75 -1.92 0.17
CA PHE A 23 -25.91 -1.43 -0.59
C PHE A 23 -26.41 -2.44 -1.64
N ASN A 24 -26.67 -3.68 -1.22
CA ASN A 24 -27.06 -4.78 -2.10
C ASN A 24 -26.05 -4.99 -3.25
N ASP A 25 -24.76 -5.02 -2.91
CA ASP A 25 -23.62 -5.16 -3.82
C ASP A 25 -23.47 -4.05 -4.88
N ALA A 26 -24.21 -2.94 -4.77
CA ALA A 26 -24.03 -1.78 -5.64
C ALA A 26 -22.68 -1.06 -5.43
N LEU A 27 -22.10 -1.18 -4.22
CA LEU A 27 -20.79 -0.63 -3.89
C LEU A 27 -19.93 -1.70 -3.23
N HIS A 28 -18.75 -1.94 -3.77
CA HIS A 28 -17.73 -2.79 -3.19
C HIS A 28 -16.68 -1.93 -2.48
N VAL A 29 -16.40 -2.28 -1.23
CA VAL A 29 -15.40 -1.63 -0.39
C VAL A 29 -14.28 -2.63 -0.12
N GLY A 30 -13.05 -2.25 -0.46
CA GLY A 30 -11.83 -3.00 -0.18
C GLY A 30 -10.89 -2.22 0.73
N MET A 31 -10.36 -2.87 1.76
CA MET A 31 -9.35 -2.32 2.65
C MET A 31 -8.16 -3.27 2.74
N GLU A 32 -6.96 -2.71 2.61
CA GLU A 32 -5.70 -3.39 2.83
C GLU A 32 -4.95 -2.71 3.98
N VAL A 33 -4.39 -3.48 4.90
CA VAL A 33 -3.45 -3.00 5.92
C VAL A 33 -2.17 -3.83 5.82
N GLN A 34 -1.04 -3.15 5.72
CA GLN A 34 0.28 -3.78 5.65
C GLN A 34 1.17 -3.21 6.74
N TYR A 35 1.73 -4.09 7.56
CA TYR A 35 2.78 -3.79 8.53
C TYR A 35 4.10 -4.39 8.08
N VAL A 36 5.14 -3.56 8.07
CA VAL A 36 6.52 -3.98 7.84
C VAL A 36 7.36 -3.53 9.02
N GLY A 37 7.99 -4.48 9.71
CA GLY A 37 8.91 -4.19 10.81
C GLY A 37 10.16 -3.42 10.36
N ALA A 38 10.93 -2.95 11.34
CA ALA A 38 12.17 -2.26 11.09
C ALA A 38 13.16 -3.11 10.26
N ARG A 39 14.01 -2.49 9.46
CA ARG A 39 14.94 -3.17 8.53
C ARG A 39 16.31 -2.50 8.52
N ASN A 40 17.34 -3.29 8.22
CA ASN A 40 18.67 -2.76 8.00
C ASN A 40 18.82 -2.32 6.54
N THR A 41 19.57 -1.26 6.31
CA THR A 41 20.06 -0.84 4.98
C THR A 41 21.43 -1.46 4.68
N GLU A 42 21.93 -1.24 3.47
CA GLU A 42 23.25 -1.71 3.05
C GLU A 42 24.38 -1.01 3.82
N ALA A 43 24.20 0.29 4.14
CA ALA A 43 25.12 1.02 5.03
C ALA A 43 24.97 0.66 6.52
N ASN A 44 24.26 -0.44 6.83
CA ASN A 44 23.98 -0.94 8.18
C ASN A 44 23.24 0.09 9.06
N GLN A 45 22.49 1.02 8.44
CA GLN A 45 21.56 1.89 9.14
C GLN A 45 20.24 1.16 9.40
N ARG A 46 19.53 1.61 10.44
CA ARG A 46 18.24 1.06 10.83
C ARG A 46 17.12 1.97 10.32
N LEU A 47 16.31 1.47 9.39
CA LEU A 47 15.02 2.09 9.08
C LEU A 47 13.95 1.59 10.06
N GLY A 48 13.11 2.51 10.53
CA GLY A 48 11.94 2.19 11.34
C GLY A 48 10.95 1.30 10.59
N GLY A 49 10.10 0.60 11.34
CA GLY A 49 8.95 -0.09 10.75
C GLY A 49 7.85 0.89 10.36
N TYR A 50 6.91 0.44 9.54
CA TYR A 50 5.75 1.22 9.15
C TYR A 50 4.49 0.36 9.04
N THR A 51 3.35 1.01 9.19
CA THR A 51 2.03 0.47 8.86
C THR A 51 1.40 1.41 7.86
N ILE A 52 0.91 0.86 6.75
CA ILE A 52 0.11 1.59 5.76
C ILE A 52 -1.25 0.93 5.62
N ALA A 53 -2.26 1.74 5.31
CA ALA A 53 -3.59 1.28 4.96
C ALA A 53 -3.96 1.82 3.58
N ASN A 54 -4.63 1.01 2.77
CA ASN A 54 -5.17 1.39 1.47
C ASN A 54 -6.67 1.14 1.47
N LEU A 55 -7.43 2.05 0.85
CA LEU A 55 -8.88 1.95 0.70
C LEU A 55 -9.22 2.01 -0.78
N THR A 56 -10.07 1.10 -1.23
CA THR A 56 -10.61 1.07 -2.59
C THR A 56 -12.13 1.00 -2.53
N LEU A 57 -12.77 1.84 -3.31
CA LEU A 57 -14.21 1.84 -3.55
C LEU A 57 -14.44 1.52 -5.01
N HIS A 58 -15.37 0.62 -5.29
CA HIS A 58 -15.71 0.23 -6.66
C HIS A 58 -17.22 0.08 -6.77
N SER A 59 -17.82 0.64 -7.80
CA SER A 59 -19.25 0.49 -8.05
C SER A 59 -19.50 0.17 -9.51
N GLN A 60 -20.38 -0.81 -9.74
CA GLN A 60 -20.89 -1.14 -11.05
C GLN A 60 -22.23 -0.43 -11.23
N ALA A 61 -22.39 0.26 -12.36
CA ALA A 61 -23.61 0.94 -12.76
C ALA A 61 -24.11 2.06 -11.82
N ILE A 62 -23.23 2.97 -11.37
CA ILE A 62 -23.69 4.22 -10.70
C ILE A 62 -24.72 4.96 -11.57
N PHE A 63 -24.50 4.90 -12.89
CA PHE A 63 -25.48 5.22 -13.92
C PHE A 63 -25.51 4.08 -14.94
N LYS A 64 -26.50 4.10 -15.86
CA LYS A 64 -26.58 3.10 -16.94
C LYS A 64 -25.22 2.97 -17.64
N ASN A 65 -24.74 1.74 -17.75
CA ASN A 65 -23.47 1.39 -18.41
C ASN A 65 -22.20 2.06 -17.83
N THR A 66 -22.21 2.52 -16.58
CA THR A 66 -21.05 3.25 -16.00
C THR A 66 -20.43 2.50 -14.83
N THR A 67 -19.11 2.30 -14.87
CA THR A 67 -18.33 1.74 -13.75
C THR A 67 -17.42 2.80 -13.16
N PHE A 68 -17.35 2.87 -11.84
CA PHE A 68 -16.50 3.81 -11.11
C PHE A 68 -15.58 3.07 -10.15
N SER A 69 -14.35 3.58 -10.02
CA SER A 69 -13.40 3.14 -9.01
C SER A 69 -12.69 4.35 -8.42
N ALA A 70 -12.56 4.36 -7.10
CA ALA A 70 -11.73 5.30 -6.36
C ALA A 70 -10.80 4.53 -5.44
N SER A 71 -9.57 4.98 -5.29
CA SER A 71 -8.63 4.39 -4.34
C SER A 71 -7.79 5.45 -3.66
N VAL A 72 -7.58 5.30 -2.37
CA VAL A 72 -6.62 6.08 -1.59
C VAL A 72 -5.57 5.11 -1.08
N LYS A 73 -4.36 5.22 -1.62
CA LYS A 73 -3.19 4.50 -1.14
C LYS A 73 -2.50 5.32 -0.06
N ASN A 74 -1.99 4.64 0.97
CA ASN A 74 -1.41 5.26 2.16
C ASN A 74 -2.40 6.26 2.79
N LEU A 75 -3.57 5.74 3.18
CA LEU A 75 -4.75 6.47 3.66
C LEU A 75 -4.43 7.50 4.76
N PHE A 76 -3.47 7.19 5.63
CA PHE A 76 -3.07 8.07 6.75
C PHE A 76 -1.83 8.92 6.46
N ASN A 77 -1.44 9.04 5.19
CA ASN A 77 -0.31 9.87 4.75
C ASN A 77 1.00 9.59 5.52
N LYS A 78 1.29 8.30 5.77
CA LYS A 78 2.49 7.90 6.51
C LYS A 78 3.72 8.21 5.67
N SER A 79 4.66 9.00 6.19
CA SER A 79 6.02 9.07 5.66
C SER A 79 6.81 7.84 6.12
N TYR A 80 7.45 7.17 5.17
CA TYR A 80 8.29 6.00 5.40
C TYR A 80 9.31 5.84 4.27
N ALA A 81 10.42 5.21 4.60
CA ALA A 81 11.45 4.84 3.64
C ALA A 81 11.63 3.33 3.55
N VAL A 82 12.17 2.87 2.42
CA VAL A 82 12.59 1.49 2.22
C VAL A 82 14.09 1.45 1.93
N PRO A 83 14.81 0.37 2.33
CA PRO A 83 16.22 0.23 1.99
C PRO A 83 16.41 0.25 0.47
N ALA A 84 17.40 1.01 0.00
CA ALA A 84 17.77 0.99 -1.40
C ALA A 84 18.56 -0.30 -1.72
N PRO A 85 18.49 -0.81 -2.96
CA PRO A 85 19.38 -1.87 -3.41
C PRO A 85 20.84 -1.41 -3.39
N SER A 86 21.77 -2.34 -3.20
CA SER A 86 23.22 -2.08 -3.05
C SER A 86 23.89 -1.35 -4.21
N PHE A 87 23.29 -1.33 -5.40
CA PHE A 87 23.80 -0.65 -6.58
C PHE A 87 23.36 0.82 -6.71
N TYR A 88 22.58 1.34 -5.77
CA TYR A 88 22.22 2.76 -5.70
C TYR A 88 23.15 3.55 -4.77
N ARG A 89 23.32 4.85 -5.04
CA ARG A 89 24.10 5.77 -4.19
C ARG A 89 23.39 6.15 -2.90
N LEU A 90 22.06 6.24 -2.94
CA LEU A 90 21.24 6.50 -1.75
C LEU A 90 21.09 5.20 -0.96
N ASP A 91 21.05 5.30 0.36
CA ASP A 91 20.91 4.13 1.26
C ASP A 91 19.43 3.74 1.50
N SER A 92 18.52 4.68 1.24
CA SER A 92 17.08 4.47 1.35
C SER A 92 16.30 5.34 0.36
N PHE A 93 15.10 4.89 0.01
CA PHE A 93 14.13 5.67 -0.74
C PHE A 93 12.94 6.02 0.14
N GLU A 94 12.74 7.32 0.35
CA GLU A 94 11.44 7.81 0.81
C GLU A 94 10.38 7.36 -0.19
N GLN A 95 9.31 6.78 0.32
CA GLN A 95 8.20 6.34 -0.50
C GLN A 95 7.16 7.44 -0.62
N ASP A 96 6.35 7.33 -1.66
CA ASP A 96 5.25 8.24 -1.86
C ASP A 96 4.33 8.25 -0.63
N GLN A 97 3.87 9.45 -0.32
CA GLN A 97 2.92 9.72 0.74
C GLN A 97 1.52 9.21 0.34
N GLN A 98 0.45 9.97 0.59
CA GLN A 98 -0.88 9.61 0.14
C GLN A 98 -1.02 9.76 -1.38
N ASN A 99 -1.62 8.76 -2.03
CA ASN A 99 -1.91 8.76 -3.46
C ASN A 99 -3.41 8.51 -3.68
N ILE A 100 -4.07 9.37 -4.45
CA ILE A 100 -5.50 9.26 -4.77
C ILE A 100 -5.63 8.89 -6.25
N TRP A 101 -6.43 7.87 -6.54
CA TRP A 101 -6.68 7.40 -7.89
C TRP A 101 -8.18 7.30 -8.16
N LEU A 102 -8.61 7.78 -9.32
CA LEU A 102 -10.00 7.80 -9.75
C LEU A 102 -10.08 7.26 -11.18
N GLN A 103 -11.04 6.37 -11.41
CA GLN A 103 -11.35 5.85 -12.73
C GLN A 103 -12.87 5.84 -12.94
N LEU A 104 -13.27 6.30 -14.12
CA LEU A 104 -14.63 6.18 -14.63
C LEU A 104 -14.56 5.47 -15.99
N THR A 105 -15.47 4.52 -16.21
CA THR A 105 -15.57 3.78 -17.47
C THR A 105 -17.03 3.76 -17.91
N TYR A 106 -17.29 4.04 -19.18
CA TYR A 106 -18.63 4.03 -19.77
C TYR A 106 -18.70 3.05 -20.95
N ASP A 107 -19.69 2.18 -20.96
CA ASP A 107 -19.97 1.28 -22.08
C ASP A 107 -21.05 1.88 -23.01
N PHE A 108 -20.67 2.13 -24.27
CA PHE A 108 -21.53 2.79 -25.27
C PHE A 108 -22.58 1.88 -25.91
N LYS A 109 -22.60 0.60 -25.57
CA LYS A 109 -23.52 -0.39 -26.14
C LYS A 109 -24.98 -0.19 -25.71
#